data_AF-A0A7C7JCZ8-F1
#
_entry.id   AF-A0A7C7JCZ8-F1
#
_cell.length_a   1.000
_cell.length_b   1.000
_cell.length_c   1.000
_cell.angle_alpha   90.00
_cell.angle_beta   90.00
_cell.angle_gamma   90.00
#
_symmetry.space_group_name_H-M   'P 1'
#
loop_
_entity.id
_entity.type
_entity.pdbx_description
1 polymer ?
#
loop_
_entity_poly.entity_id
_entity_poly.type
_entity_poly.pdbx_seq_one_letter_code
_entity_poly.pdbx_strand_id
1 'polypeptide(L)'
;MKSKEETSKSLSSGNRPSSLKPEGDWSRIFSYHTMDVEIKSAEGIYYYDIDDNRYIDASGGPFAFTLPHGDPRMKKAISEQMNSFTHINPTFASRPVADYCAKVSEVTPANLNTTYLVSGGSEAVETAMKVARQHHLAKGNEGKYKIISNYGSYHGMTLATQGLSGNPGYDKYFGQMLTKWPHIHQYSDHDKPEGMTREEWAIKCAERLEKKIYYEGSNSVAAYIATPHGCGSDWGSVAPKEYWQEVRRICDHYDVLLIADEVVTGFGRTGKWFAMEHFGVEVDIMVTAKGISGCYIPMGAVMVSDEINKPFEEGNAYFVHGFTNGGHPVACAAGSKAIDIYREDNLVENSEKMGEHLFTYKEQFLAHPSVIESRGWGLCMTLELVESKES
;
A
#
# COMPACT_ATOMS: atom_id res chain seq x y z
N MET A 1 44.17 2.01 -6.44
CA MET A 1 43.44 1.44 -7.60
C MET A 1 43.60 -0.07 -7.55
N LYS A 2 42.65 -0.77 -6.90
CA LYS A 2 42.52 -2.22 -7.05
C LYS A 2 41.67 -2.46 -8.30
N SER A 3 42.09 -3.39 -9.14
CA SER A 3 41.46 -3.70 -10.44
C SER A 3 40.00 -4.08 -10.25
N LYS A 4 39.14 -3.61 -11.17
CA LYS A 4 37.70 -3.92 -11.24
C LYS A 4 37.38 -5.40 -11.53
N GLU A 5 38.39 -6.29 -11.53
CA GLU A 5 38.24 -7.68 -11.97
C GLU A 5 38.02 -8.69 -10.83
N GLU A 6 38.11 -8.30 -9.55
CA GLU A 6 37.99 -9.26 -8.43
C GLU A 6 36.65 -9.27 -7.68
N THR A 7 35.66 -8.43 -8.03
CA THR A 7 34.36 -8.34 -7.31
C THR A 7 33.18 -9.02 -8.01
N SER A 8 33.42 -9.95 -8.95
CA SER A 8 32.34 -10.76 -9.53
C SER A 8 32.73 -12.23 -9.57
N LYS A 9 32.82 -12.87 -8.40
CA LYS A 9 32.44 -14.29 -8.35
C LYS A 9 30.94 -14.33 -8.62
N SER A 10 30.57 -14.47 -9.90
CA SER A 10 29.19 -14.72 -10.29
C SER A 10 28.70 -15.90 -9.45
N LEU A 11 27.65 -15.68 -8.65
CA LEU A 11 26.82 -16.78 -8.17
C LEU A 11 26.53 -17.64 -9.40
N SER A 12 27.05 -18.86 -9.45
CA SER A 12 26.73 -19.79 -10.52
C SER A 12 25.21 -19.90 -10.55
N SER A 13 24.64 -19.50 -11.68
CA SER A 13 23.21 -19.25 -11.90
C SER A 13 22.33 -20.51 -11.83
N GLY A 14 22.80 -21.61 -11.24
CA GLY A 14 22.18 -22.93 -11.33
C GLY A 14 20.73 -22.98 -10.84
N ASN A 15 20.33 -22.06 -9.95
CA ASN A 15 18.98 -22.02 -9.39
C ASN A 15 18.12 -20.84 -9.88
N ARG A 16 18.65 -19.96 -10.75
CA ARG A 16 17.86 -18.85 -11.29
C ARG A 16 17.31 -19.24 -12.66
N PRO A 17 15.99 -19.15 -12.90
CA PRO A 17 15.44 -19.34 -14.23
C PRO A 17 16.14 -18.42 -15.24
N SER A 18 16.22 -18.85 -16.50
CA SER A 18 16.57 -17.96 -17.61
C SER A 18 15.58 -16.80 -17.69
N SER A 19 15.97 -15.71 -18.35
CA SER A 19 15.02 -14.65 -18.69
C SER A 19 14.22 -15.04 -19.92
N LEU A 20 12.91 -14.75 -19.89
CA LEU A 20 12.02 -14.99 -21.02
C LEU A 20 12.52 -14.21 -22.24
N LYS A 21 12.73 -14.90 -23.36
CA LYS A 21 13.19 -14.28 -24.59
C LYS A 21 12.03 -13.63 -25.35
N PRO A 22 12.22 -12.44 -25.96
CA PRO A 22 11.20 -11.76 -26.75
C PRO A 22 11.08 -12.39 -28.15
N GLU A 23 10.78 -13.68 -28.21
CA GLU A 23 10.63 -14.46 -29.45
C GLU A 23 9.17 -14.89 -29.63
N GLY A 24 8.73 -15.13 -30.87
CA GLY A 24 7.34 -15.51 -31.16
C GLY A 24 6.32 -14.47 -30.67
N ASP A 25 5.25 -14.90 -30.01
CA ASP A 25 4.23 -14.00 -29.47
C ASP A 25 4.73 -13.16 -28.29
N TRP A 26 5.77 -13.59 -27.57
CA TRP A 26 6.37 -12.82 -26.48
C TRP A 26 7.02 -11.51 -26.95
N SER A 27 7.38 -11.42 -28.23
CA SER A 27 7.87 -10.18 -28.86
C SER A 27 6.84 -9.04 -28.86
N ARG A 28 5.56 -9.34 -28.58
CA ARG A 28 4.46 -8.35 -28.56
C ARG A 28 4.24 -7.69 -27.19
N ILE A 29 4.96 -8.09 -26.15
CA ILE A 29 4.82 -7.50 -24.81
C ILE A 29 5.87 -6.41 -24.59
N PHE A 30 5.40 -5.19 -24.29
CA PHE A 30 6.25 -4.00 -24.10
C PHE A 30 7.13 -4.03 -22.83
N SER A 31 7.00 -5.07 -22.00
CA SER A 31 7.78 -5.29 -20.78
C SER A 31 8.09 -6.78 -20.68
N TYR A 32 9.38 -7.14 -20.66
CA TYR A 32 9.79 -8.54 -20.60
C TYR A 32 9.75 -9.05 -19.15
N HIS A 33 9.15 -10.23 -18.93
CA HIS A 33 9.24 -10.89 -17.65
C HIS A 33 10.69 -11.31 -17.38
N THR A 34 11.16 -11.12 -16.15
CA THR A 34 12.54 -11.39 -15.78
C THR A 34 12.88 -12.88 -15.77
N MET A 35 11.87 -13.76 -15.72
CA MET A 35 11.97 -15.21 -15.62
C MET A 35 11.18 -15.90 -16.74
N ASP A 36 11.75 -16.97 -17.28
CA ASP A 36 11.21 -17.87 -18.28
C ASP A 36 10.44 -19.01 -17.60
N VAL A 37 9.43 -18.64 -16.80
CA VAL A 37 8.56 -19.57 -16.06
C VAL A 37 7.12 -19.22 -16.37
N GLU A 38 6.45 -20.05 -17.16
CA GLU A 38 5.06 -19.86 -17.55
C GLU A 38 4.12 -20.55 -16.56
N ILE A 39 3.26 -19.77 -15.89
CA ILE A 39 2.32 -20.30 -14.90
C ILE A 39 1.07 -20.85 -15.60
N LYS A 40 0.75 -22.11 -15.31
CA LYS A 40 -0.41 -22.85 -15.83
C LYS A 40 -1.61 -22.81 -14.90
N SER A 41 -1.38 -22.91 -13.58
CA SER A 41 -2.45 -22.87 -12.58
C SER A 41 -1.95 -22.42 -11.21
N ALA A 42 -2.87 -22.08 -10.32
CA ALA A 42 -2.57 -21.69 -8.95
C ALA A 42 -3.67 -22.19 -7.99
N GLU A 43 -3.29 -22.68 -6.81
CA GLU A 43 -4.21 -23.18 -5.79
C GLU A 43 -3.63 -22.94 -4.40
N GLY A 44 -4.41 -22.35 -3.50
CA GLY A 44 -3.95 -22.04 -2.15
C GLY A 44 -2.80 -21.04 -2.18
N ILE A 45 -1.63 -21.46 -1.70
CA ILE A 45 -0.39 -20.66 -1.72
C ILE A 45 0.59 -21.10 -2.82
N TYR A 46 0.15 -21.94 -3.75
CA TYR A 46 1.02 -22.55 -4.74
C TYR A 46 0.74 -22.05 -6.16
N TYR A 47 1.82 -21.82 -6.91
CA TYR A 47 1.80 -21.76 -8.37
C TYR A 47 2.27 -23.10 -8.95
N TYR A 48 1.73 -23.46 -10.11
CA TYR A 48 2.16 -24.59 -10.93
C TYR A 48 2.47 -24.10 -12.34
N ASP A 49 3.69 -24.33 -12.82
CA ASP A 49 4.09 -23.97 -14.18
C ASP A 49 3.63 -25.01 -15.22
N ILE A 50 3.95 -24.78 -16.49
CA ILE A 50 3.60 -25.68 -17.61
C ILE A 50 4.34 -27.02 -17.58
N ASP A 51 5.46 -27.11 -16.85
CA ASP A 51 6.26 -28.32 -16.62
C ASP A 51 5.85 -29.04 -15.32
N ASP A 52 4.75 -28.60 -14.69
CA ASP A 52 4.20 -29.08 -13.43
C ASP A 52 5.14 -28.89 -12.21
N ASN A 53 6.13 -27.98 -12.29
CA ASN A 53 6.89 -27.55 -11.11
C ASN A 53 6.00 -26.73 -10.18
N ARG A 54 6.19 -26.91 -8.88
CA ARG A 54 5.41 -26.25 -7.83
C ARG A 54 6.22 -25.20 -7.08
N TYR A 55 5.68 -24.00 -6.95
CA TYR A 55 6.29 -22.86 -6.27
C TYR A 55 5.40 -22.37 -5.13
N ILE A 56 5.98 -22.01 -3.98
CA ILE A 56 5.26 -21.29 -2.93
C ILE A 56 5.23 -19.81 -3.29
N ASP A 57 4.03 -19.23 -3.34
CA ASP A 57 3.83 -17.79 -3.42
C ASP A 57 4.03 -17.14 -2.04
N ALA A 58 5.30 -17.03 -1.63
CA ALA A 58 5.65 -16.53 -0.29
C ALA A 58 5.34 -15.03 -0.09
N SER A 59 5.24 -14.27 -1.18
CA SER A 59 4.95 -12.82 -1.13
C SER A 59 3.49 -12.49 -1.39
N GLY A 60 2.67 -13.44 -1.84
CA GLY A 60 1.32 -13.17 -2.33
C GLY A 60 1.36 -12.29 -3.58
N GLY A 61 2.15 -12.67 -4.58
CA GLY A 61 2.45 -11.82 -5.74
C GLY A 61 3.23 -10.57 -5.31
N PRO A 62 2.89 -9.36 -5.81
CA PRO A 62 3.53 -8.12 -5.36
C PRO A 62 2.91 -7.61 -4.03
N PHE A 63 2.95 -8.43 -2.98
CA PHE A 63 2.31 -8.18 -1.68
C PHE A 63 0.81 -7.92 -1.77
N ALA A 64 0.15 -8.64 -2.67
CA ALA A 64 -1.17 -8.29 -3.17
C ALA A 64 -2.25 -9.31 -2.81
N PHE A 65 -1.94 -10.60 -2.94
CA PHE A 65 -2.81 -11.68 -2.53
C PHE A 65 -2.82 -11.83 -1.01
N THR A 66 -4.01 -11.62 -0.44
CA THR A 66 -4.37 -11.85 0.97
C THR A 66 -5.41 -12.97 1.10
N LEU A 67 -5.89 -13.49 -0.02
CA LEU A 67 -6.73 -14.69 -0.13
C LEU A 67 -5.97 -15.80 -0.87
N PRO A 68 -6.29 -17.08 -0.63
CA PRO A 68 -5.73 -18.19 -1.40
C PRO A 68 -6.11 -18.07 -2.88
N HIS A 69 -5.24 -18.59 -3.76
CA HIS A 69 -5.55 -18.78 -5.17
C HIS A 69 -6.65 -19.81 -5.37
N GLY A 70 -7.54 -19.58 -6.33
CA GLY A 70 -8.51 -20.57 -6.79
C GLY A 70 -9.71 -20.81 -5.86
N ASP A 71 -10.05 -19.88 -4.95
CA ASP A 71 -11.18 -20.04 -4.03
C ASP A 71 -12.52 -20.17 -4.80
N PRO A 72 -13.25 -21.30 -4.66
CA PRO A 72 -14.49 -21.52 -5.39
C PRO A 72 -15.60 -20.53 -5.02
N ARG A 73 -15.59 -19.96 -3.81
CA ARG A 73 -16.56 -18.94 -3.37
C ARG A 73 -16.37 -17.64 -4.16
N MET A 74 -15.13 -17.25 -4.44
CA MET A 74 -14.80 -16.10 -5.27
C MET A 74 -15.26 -16.31 -6.72
N LYS A 75 -14.93 -17.47 -7.30
CA LYS A 75 -15.37 -17.83 -8.66
C LYS A 75 -16.90 -17.75 -8.80
N LYS A 76 -17.62 -18.26 -7.80
CA LYS A 76 -19.09 -18.21 -7.76
C LYS A 76 -19.60 -16.76 -7.74
N ALA A 77 -19.14 -15.94 -6.80
CA ALA A 77 -19.59 -14.55 -6.66
C ALA A 77 -19.33 -13.71 -7.94
N ILE A 78 -18.15 -13.87 -8.54
CA ILE A 78 -17.79 -13.21 -9.80
C ILE A 78 -18.72 -13.66 -10.94
N SER A 79 -18.92 -14.97 -11.09
CA SER A 79 -19.75 -15.52 -12.17
C SER A 79 -21.22 -15.12 -12.04
N GLU A 80 -21.75 -15.09 -10.82
CA GLU A 80 -23.13 -14.67 -10.54
C GLU A 80 -23.37 -13.21 -10.95
N GLN A 81 -22.45 -12.30 -10.61
CA GLN A 81 -22.57 -10.91 -11.05
C GLN A 81 -22.46 -10.80 -12.57
N MET A 82 -21.53 -11.52 -13.21
CA MET A 82 -21.39 -11.52 -14.68
C MET A 82 -22.64 -12.03 -15.41
N ASN A 83 -23.36 -13.00 -14.84
CA ASN A 83 -24.63 -13.50 -15.38
C ASN A 83 -25.77 -12.49 -15.30
N SER A 84 -25.68 -11.52 -14.38
CA SER A 84 -26.66 -10.43 -14.25
C SER A 84 -26.31 -9.27 -15.19
N PHE A 85 -25.18 -8.60 -14.94
CA PHE A 85 -24.62 -7.57 -15.81
C PHE A 85 -23.17 -7.29 -15.43
N THR A 86 -22.34 -6.92 -16.40
CA THR A 86 -20.91 -6.66 -16.18
C THR A 86 -20.67 -5.22 -15.74
N HIS A 87 -21.24 -4.26 -16.46
CA HIS A 87 -20.99 -2.84 -16.30
C HIS A 87 -22.24 -2.04 -16.68
N ILE A 88 -22.34 -0.82 -16.16
CA ILE A 88 -23.45 0.10 -16.43
C ILE A 88 -22.91 1.50 -16.66
N ASN A 89 -23.69 2.37 -17.32
CA ASN A 89 -23.37 3.78 -17.37
C ASN A 89 -23.36 4.36 -15.93
N PRO A 90 -22.36 5.18 -15.54
CA PRO A 90 -22.26 5.75 -14.19
C PRO A 90 -23.47 6.60 -13.72
N THR A 91 -24.37 6.99 -14.63
CA THR A 91 -25.62 7.69 -14.30
C THR A 91 -26.69 6.77 -13.71
N PHE A 92 -26.56 5.44 -13.82
CA PHE A 92 -27.47 4.48 -13.23
C PHE A 92 -27.05 4.07 -11.82
N ALA A 93 -28.02 3.85 -10.94
CA ALA A 93 -27.76 3.30 -9.61
C ALA A 93 -27.25 1.86 -9.69
N SER A 94 -26.26 1.52 -8.86
CA SER A 94 -25.66 0.19 -8.79
C SER A 94 -25.77 -0.38 -7.38
N ARG A 95 -26.63 -1.40 -7.21
CA ARG A 95 -26.75 -2.09 -5.93
C ARG A 95 -25.46 -2.78 -5.47
N PRO A 96 -24.70 -3.48 -6.35
CA PRO A 96 -23.41 -4.07 -5.98
C PRO A 96 -22.41 -3.06 -5.42
N VAL A 97 -22.38 -1.84 -5.97
CA VAL A 97 -21.51 -0.77 -5.48
C VAL A 97 -21.94 -0.32 -4.09
N ALA A 98 -23.23 -0.02 -3.90
CA ALA A 98 -23.76 0.44 -2.62
C ALA A 98 -23.55 -0.59 -1.49
N ASP A 99 -23.87 -1.87 -1.76
CA ASP A 99 -23.69 -2.96 -0.80
C ASP A 99 -22.22 -3.17 -0.45
N TYR A 100 -21.34 -3.07 -1.44
CA TYR A 100 -19.91 -3.22 -1.21
C TYR A 100 -19.34 -2.06 -0.39
N CYS A 101 -19.65 -0.80 -0.72
CA CYS A 101 -19.21 0.35 0.07
C CYS A 101 -19.73 0.30 1.51
N ALA A 102 -20.98 -0.12 1.72
CA ALA A 102 -21.52 -0.34 3.07
C ALA A 102 -20.69 -1.40 3.82
N LYS A 103 -20.35 -2.50 3.17
CA LYS A 103 -19.54 -3.55 3.78
C LYS A 103 -18.10 -3.12 4.07
N VAL A 104 -17.50 -2.28 3.23
CA VAL A 104 -16.19 -1.66 3.50
C VAL A 104 -16.27 -0.82 4.77
N SER A 105 -17.34 -0.04 4.96
CA SER A 105 -17.52 0.78 6.17
C SER A 105 -17.60 -0.03 7.47
N GLU A 106 -18.01 -1.31 7.40
CA GLU A 106 -18.05 -2.19 8.57
C GLU A 106 -16.67 -2.68 9.04
N VAL A 107 -15.62 -2.53 8.22
CA VAL A 107 -14.26 -2.98 8.56
C VAL A 107 -13.27 -1.83 8.70
N THR A 108 -13.58 -0.65 8.16
CA THR A 108 -12.76 0.56 8.31
C THR A 108 -12.91 1.18 9.70
N PRO A 109 -11.95 2.05 10.10
CA PRO A 109 -12.13 2.89 11.28
C PRO A 109 -13.47 3.63 11.27
N ALA A 110 -14.07 3.80 12.45
CA ALA A 110 -15.46 4.25 12.61
C ALA A 110 -15.77 5.62 12.01
N ASN A 111 -14.76 6.48 11.83
CA ASN A 111 -14.92 7.79 11.22
C ASN A 111 -14.93 7.74 9.68
N LEU A 112 -14.48 6.64 9.05
CA LEU A 112 -14.35 6.49 7.59
C LEU A 112 -15.53 5.71 7.00
N ASN A 113 -16.67 6.38 6.78
CA ASN A 113 -17.90 5.71 6.32
C ASN A 113 -18.18 5.84 4.82
N THR A 114 -17.49 6.75 4.12
CA THR A 114 -17.73 6.99 2.69
C THR A 114 -16.56 6.50 1.85
N THR A 115 -16.86 5.73 0.80
CA THR A 115 -15.86 5.11 -0.07
C THR A 115 -16.01 5.55 -1.52
N TYR A 116 -14.91 6.00 -2.13
CA TYR A 116 -14.79 6.22 -3.56
C TYR A 116 -13.98 5.10 -4.20
N LEU A 117 -14.54 4.39 -5.19
CA LEU A 117 -13.94 3.21 -5.80
C LEU A 117 -13.15 3.53 -7.08
N VAL A 118 -12.01 2.88 -7.23
CA VAL A 118 -11.10 2.99 -8.38
C VAL A 118 -10.57 1.60 -8.79
N SER A 119 -9.69 1.52 -9.79
CA SER A 119 -9.19 0.25 -10.33
C SER A 119 -7.93 -0.25 -9.63
N GLY A 120 -7.22 0.59 -8.87
CA GLY A 120 -6.00 0.20 -8.16
C GLY A 120 -5.35 1.32 -7.35
N GLY A 121 -4.19 1.01 -6.77
CA GLY A 121 -3.54 1.87 -5.75
C GLY A 121 -3.07 3.23 -6.28
N SER A 122 -2.54 3.32 -7.51
CA SER A 122 -2.10 4.61 -8.05
C SER A 122 -3.28 5.56 -8.30
N GLU A 123 -4.40 5.03 -8.80
CA GLU A 123 -5.64 5.80 -8.93
C GLU A 123 -6.18 6.21 -7.56
N ALA A 124 -6.07 5.35 -6.55
CA ALA A 124 -6.54 5.64 -5.20
C ALA A 124 -5.74 6.78 -4.56
N VAL A 125 -4.42 6.77 -4.69
CA VAL A 125 -3.57 7.86 -4.21
C VAL A 125 -3.88 9.16 -4.95
N GLU A 126 -3.95 9.18 -6.29
CA GLU A 126 -4.31 10.41 -7.01
C GLU A 126 -5.70 10.93 -6.61
N THR A 127 -6.66 10.04 -6.41
CA THR A 127 -8.00 10.37 -5.91
C THR A 127 -7.89 11.05 -4.54
N ALA A 128 -7.14 10.47 -3.59
CA ALA A 128 -6.96 11.03 -2.26
C ALA A 128 -6.27 12.40 -2.29
N MET A 129 -5.28 12.61 -3.16
CA MET A 129 -4.67 13.92 -3.37
C MET A 129 -5.70 14.98 -3.79
N LYS A 130 -6.62 14.60 -4.68
CA LYS A 130 -7.70 15.49 -5.14
C LYS A 130 -8.77 15.71 -4.08
N VAL A 131 -9.12 14.70 -3.29
CA VAL A 131 -10.02 14.82 -2.14
C VAL A 131 -9.46 15.82 -1.15
N ALA A 132 -8.19 15.70 -0.76
CA ALA A 132 -7.53 16.61 0.17
C ALA A 132 -7.58 18.07 -0.33
N ARG A 133 -7.28 18.29 -1.62
CA ARG A 133 -7.38 19.62 -2.23
C ARG A 133 -8.81 20.17 -2.20
N GLN A 134 -9.80 19.37 -2.59
CA GLN A 134 -11.19 19.85 -2.65
C GLN A 134 -11.79 20.08 -1.26
N HIS A 135 -11.42 19.28 -0.26
CA HIS A 135 -11.78 19.53 1.13
C HIS A 135 -11.35 20.93 1.57
N HIS A 136 -10.08 21.29 1.35
CA HIS A 136 -9.58 22.61 1.71
C HIS A 136 -10.23 23.74 0.90
N LEU A 137 -10.48 23.54 -0.39
CA LEU A 137 -11.24 24.51 -1.18
C LEU A 137 -12.65 24.74 -0.62
N ALA A 138 -13.35 23.68 -0.22
CA ALA A 138 -14.67 23.77 0.39
C ALA A 138 -14.66 24.49 1.75
N LYS A 139 -13.55 24.40 2.51
CA LYS A 139 -13.36 25.14 3.78
C LYS A 139 -12.80 26.57 3.59
N GLY A 140 -12.57 27.02 2.35
CA GLY A 140 -12.01 28.35 2.05
C GLY A 140 -10.48 28.44 2.16
N ASN A 141 -9.79 27.33 2.36
CA ASN A 141 -8.33 27.24 2.46
C ASN A 141 -7.68 27.13 1.06
N GLU A 142 -7.85 28.17 0.24
CA GLU A 142 -7.42 28.18 -1.17
C GLU A 142 -5.92 27.93 -1.38
N GLY A 143 -5.10 28.26 -0.38
CA GLY A 143 -3.65 28.05 -0.42
C GLY A 143 -3.21 26.59 -0.26
N LYS A 144 -4.01 25.72 0.37
CA LYS A 144 -3.59 24.36 0.76
C LYS A 144 -3.67 23.38 -0.41
N TYR A 145 -2.52 23.04 -1.01
CA TYR A 145 -2.43 22.09 -2.14
C TYR A 145 -1.25 21.13 -2.04
N LYS A 146 -0.20 21.46 -1.27
CA LYS A 146 1.00 20.63 -1.15
C LYS A 146 0.71 19.39 -0.34
N ILE A 147 1.27 18.26 -0.75
CA ILE A 147 1.15 16.99 -0.04
C ILE A 147 2.56 16.57 0.35
N ILE A 148 2.78 16.37 1.65
CA ILE A 148 4.05 15.88 2.18
C ILE A 148 4.01 14.35 2.20
N SER A 149 5.12 13.71 1.86
CA SER A 149 5.31 12.26 2.01
C SER A 149 6.74 11.94 2.45
N ASN A 150 7.13 10.66 2.42
CA ASN A 150 8.46 10.21 2.82
C ASN A 150 9.40 9.98 1.63
N TYR A 151 10.68 10.29 1.80
CA TYR A 151 11.72 9.89 0.84
C TYR A 151 11.76 8.36 0.70
N GLY A 152 11.88 7.86 -0.54
CA GLY A 152 11.94 6.43 -0.82
C GLY A 152 10.63 5.66 -0.64
N SER A 153 9.51 6.37 -0.45
CA SER A 153 8.18 5.76 -0.37
C SER A 153 7.72 5.21 -1.72
N TYR A 154 6.60 4.48 -1.70
CA TYR A 154 5.92 4.01 -2.91
C TYR A 154 4.44 4.29 -2.78
N HIS A 155 3.94 5.18 -3.62
CA HIS A 155 2.53 5.58 -3.67
C HIS A 155 1.90 5.35 -5.06
N GLY A 156 2.56 4.59 -5.93
CA GLY A 156 2.07 4.23 -7.24
C GLY A 156 2.92 4.72 -8.42
N MET A 157 2.44 4.49 -9.64
CA MET A 157 3.22 4.63 -10.87
C MET A 157 2.68 5.68 -11.87
N THR A 158 1.68 6.49 -11.51
CA THR A 158 1.33 7.67 -12.33
C THR A 158 2.33 8.80 -12.07
N LEU A 159 2.35 9.84 -12.91
CA LEU A 159 3.32 10.94 -12.77
C LEU A 159 3.17 11.68 -11.43
N ALA A 160 1.94 11.88 -10.95
CA ALA A 160 1.70 12.55 -9.69
C ALA A 160 2.20 11.69 -8.51
N THR A 161 1.90 10.39 -8.51
CA THR A 161 2.28 9.48 -7.44
C THR A 161 3.77 9.14 -7.46
N GLN A 162 4.41 9.10 -8.63
CA GLN A 162 5.86 8.94 -8.74
C GLN A 162 6.60 10.12 -8.14
N GLY A 163 6.15 11.36 -8.42
CA GLY A 163 6.68 12.55 -7.76
C GLY A 163 6.48 12.51 -6.25
N LEU A 164 5.33 11.99 -5.81
CA LEU A 164 4.98 11.88 -4.39
C LEU A 164 5.82 10.81 -3.68
N SER A 165 6.23 9.75 -4.37
CA SER A 165 7.01 8.65 -3.81
C SER A 165 8.43 9.04 -3.39
N GLY A 166 8.98 10.14 -3.90
CA GLY A 166 10.30 10.64 -3.46
C GLY A 166 11.46 9.67 -3.71
N ASN A 167 11.33 8.78 -4.71
CA ASN A 167 12.36 7.82 -5.08
C ASN A 167 13.28 8.41 -6.16
N PRO A 168 14.59 8.57 -5.89
CA PRO A 168 15.54 9.17 -6.85
C PRO A 168 15.71 8.35 -8.13
N GLY A 169 15.36 7.05 -8.12
CA GLY A 169 15.40 6.19 -9.30
C GLY A 169 14.48 6.66 -10.44
N TYR A 170 13.41 7.39 -10.11
CA TYR A 170 12.49 7.93 -11.13
C TYR A 170 13.04 9.16 -11.84
N ASP A 171 13.90 9.94 -11.19
CA ASP A 171 14.43 11.19 -11.76
C ASP A 171 15.23 10.95 -13.05
N LYS A 172 15.93 9.81 -13.14
CA LYS A 172 16.71 9.43 -14.32
C LYS A 172 15.89 9.41 -15.61
N TYR A 173 14.62 9.01 -15.53
CA TYR A 173 13.77 8.80 -16.71
C TYR A 173 12.65 9.84 -16.82
N PHE A 174 12.04 10.22 -15.69
CA PHE A 174 10.82 11.02 -15.66
C PHE A 174 10.98 12.35 -14.93
N GLY A 175 12.17 12.68 -14.39
CA GLY A 175 12.35 13.78 -13.44
C GLY A 175 11.83 15.15 -13.89
N GLN A 176 11.82 15.43 -15.21
CA GLN A 176 11.29 16.66 -15.81
C GLN A 176 9.75 16.69 -15.90
N MET A 177 9.10 15.53 -15.82
CA MET A 177 7.64 15.36 -15.87
C MET A 177 7.02 15.28 -14.46
N LEU A 178 7.83 15.01 -13.43
CA LEU A 178 7.34 14.81 -12.06
C LEU A 178 7.03 16.13 -11.38
N THR A 179 5.84 16.20 -10.77
CA THR A 179 5.54 17.25 -9.79
C THR A 179 6.45 17.08 -8.58
N LYS A 180 7.07 18.17 -8.13
CA LYS A 180 8.00 18.16 -7.01
C LYS A 180 7.24 18.43 -5.70
N TRP A 181 6.76 17.35 -5.09
CA TRP A 181 6.14 17.39 -3.77
C TRP A 181 7.18 17.52 -2.66
N PRO A 182 6.85 18.09 -1.49
CA PRO A 182 7.73 18.10 -0.34
C PRO A 182 7.86 16.71 0.33
N HIS A 183 9.07 16.39 0.82
CA HIS A 183 9.34 15.12 1.50
C HIS A 183 10.03 15.30 2.86
N ILE A 184 9.80 14.36 3.78
CA ILE A 184 10.56 14.21 5.02
C ILE A 184 11.24 12.83 5.09
N HIS A 185 12.21 12.69 5.98
CA HIS A 185 12.73 11.37 6.35
C HIS A 185 11.83 10.74 7.41
N GLN A 186 11.38 9.52 7.15
CA GLN A 186 10.57 8.72 8.07
C GLN A 186 11.35 8.30 9.34
N TYR A 187 10.68 7.56 10.22
CA TYR A 187 11.33 6.84 11.30
C TYR A 187 12.26 5.74 10.78
N SER A 188 13.44 5.63 11.37
CA SER A 188 14.36 4.50 11.15
C SER A 188 15.10 4.20 12.45
N ASP A 189 15.19 2.92 12.81
CA ASP A 189 16.02 2.46 13.93
C ASP A 189 17.52 2.67 13.65
N HIS A 190 17.94 2.68 12.37
CA HIS A 190 19.33 2.89 11.95
C HIS A 190 19.83 4.30 12.24
N ASP A 191 18.95 5.30 12.14
CA ASP A 191 19.28 6.69 12.38
C ASP A 191 19.21 7.08 13.87
N LYS A 192 18.81 6.15 14.75
CA LYS A 192 18.54 6.45 16.15
C LYS A 192 19.85 6.78 16.90
N PRO A 193 19.96 7.97 17.54
CA PRO A 193 21.14 8.31 18.32
C PRO A 193 21.40 7.33 19.48
N GLU A 194 22.68 7.15 19.83
CA GLU A 194 23.09 6.41 21.02
C GLU A 194 22.56 7.11 22.29
N GLY A 195 22.11 6.33 23.27
CA GLY A 195 21.57 6.85 24.53
C GLY A 195 20.12 7.36 24.47
N MET A 196 19.48 7.40 23.30
CA MET A 196 18.07 7.77 23.13
C MET A 196 17.18 6.53 23.05
N THR A 197 16.01 6.57 23.70
CA THR A 197 14.98 5.53 23.58
C THR A 197 14.34 5.55 22.19
N ARG A 198 13.68 4.45 21.79
CA ARG A 198 12.98 4.42 20.48
C ARG A 198 11.82 5.42 20.47
N GLU A 199 11.14 5.56 21.60
CA GLU A 199 9.99 6.43 21.81
C GLU A 199 10.38 7.90 21.68
N GLU A 200 11.47 8.33 22.33
CA GLU A 200 12.00 9.69 22.17
C GLU A 200 12.41 9.97 20.72
N TRP A 201 13.06 9.00 20.07
CA TRP A 201 13.46 9.12 18.68
C TRP A 201 12.28 9.18 17.72
N ALA A 202 11.25 8.38 17.99
CA ALA A 202 9.99 8.37 17.25
C ALA A 202 9.36 9.77 17.23
N ILE A 203 9.27 10.43 18.39
CA ILE A 203 8.78 11.81 18.48
C ILE A 203 9.67 12.76 17.68
N LYS A 204 11.00 12.66 17.80
CA LYS A 204 11.94 13.49 17.01
C LYS A 204 11.83 13.29 15.50
N CYS A 205 11.55 12.07 15.04
CA CYS A 205 11.26 11.80 13.64
C CYS A 205 9.93 12.42 13.20
N ALA A 206 8.88 12.36 14.04
CA ALA A 206 7.59 12.98 13.75
C ALA A 206 7.68 14.52 13.67
N GLU A 207 8.46 15.17 14.54
CA GLU A 207 8.73 16.62 14.53
C GLU A 207 9.34 17.12 13.18
N ARG A 208 9.91 16.22 12.36
CA ARG A 208 10.35 16.57 10.99
C ARG A 208 9.18 17.02 10.10
N LEU A 209 7.98 16.48 10.33
CA LEU A 209 6.76 16.90 9.64
C LEU A 209 6.41 18.35 9.99
N GLU A 210 6.38 18.69 11.27
CA GLU A 210 6.11 20.06 11.74
C GLU A 210 7.13 21.05 11.15
N LYS A 211 8.41 20.70 11.20
CA LYS A 211 9.48 21.50 10.58
C LYS A 211 9.25 21.68 9.08
N LYS A 212 8.83 20.63 8.36
CA LYS A 212 8.56 20.73 6.92
C LYS A 212 7.35 21.62 6.65
N ILE A 213 6.26 21.48 7.40
CA ILE A 213 5.06 22.32 7.28
C ILE A 213 5.43 23.79 7.46
N TYR A 214 6.29 24.10 8.45
CA TYR A 214 6.79 25.46 8.67
C TYR A 214 7.50 26.04 7.44
N TYR A 215 8.45 25.29 6.85
CA TYR A 215 9.21 25.78 5.68
C TYR A 215 8.39 25.84 4.39
N GLU A 216 7.40 24.96 4.22
CA GLU A 216 6.49 25.02 3.08
C GLU A 216 5.45 26.13 3.22
N GLY A 217 5.21 26.60 4.45
CA GLY A 217 4.12 27.48 4.85
C GLY A 217 2.86 26.67 5.16
N SER A 218 2.38 26.76 6.40
CA SER A 218 1.23 25.98 6.91
C SER A 218 -0.05 26.16 6.10
N ASN A 219 -0.27 27.36 5.56
CA ASN A 219 -1.40 27.68 4.68
C ASN A 219 -1.29 27.06 3.28
N SER A 220 -0.20 26.35 2.97
CA SER A 220 0.02 25.71 1.67
C SER A 220 -0.02 24.19 1.70
N VAL A 221 0.12 23.57 2.88
CA VAL A 221 0.12 22.12 3.04
C VAL A 221 -1.30 21.63 3.27
N ALA A 222 -1.76 20.74 2.40
CA ALA A 222 -3.07 20.10 2.43
C ALA A 222 -3.05 18.78 3.21
N ALA A 223 -2.03 17.95 2.98
CA ALA A 223 -2.00 16.61 3.56
C ALA A 223 -0.59 16.10 3.82
N TYR A 224 -0.49 15.13 4.72
CA TYR A 224 0.64 14.22 4.85
C TYR A 224 0.17 12.79 4.52
N ILE A 225 0.90 12.10 3.65
CA ILE A 225 0.64 10.71 3.29
C ILE A 225 1.83 9.82 3.65
N ALA A 226 1.56 8.68 4.27
CA ALA A 226 2.58 7.69 4.56
C ALA A 226 2.02 6.27 4.68
N THR A 227 2.89 5.28 4.46
CA THR A 227 2.61 3.86 4.72
C THR A 227 2.83 3.56 6.22
N PRO A 228 1.88 2.93 6.93
CA PRO A 228 1.95 2.76 8.39
C PRO A 228 3.19 2.01 8.92
N HIS A 229 3.71 1.08 8.11
CA HIS A 229 4.74 0.11 8.48
C HIS A 229 6.15 0.46 7.97
N GLY A 230 6.34 1.70 7.50
CA GLY A 230 7.57 2.18 6.88
C GLY A 230 7.61 1.99 5.36
N CYS A 231 8.67 2.49 4.75
CA CYS A 231 8.89 2.38 3.30
C CYS A 231 10.36 2.31 2.92
N GLY A 232 10.68 2.10 1.64
CA GLY A 232 12.06 2.06 1.15
C GLY A 232 12.91 1.00 1.86
N SER A 233 14.11 1.38 2.28
CA SER A 233 15.02 0.53 3.07
C SER A 233 14.46 0.18 4.45
N ASP A 234 13.68 1.09 5.06
CA ASP A 234 13.09 0.88 6.39
C ASP A 234 11.73 0.18 6.32
N TRP A 235 11.42 -0.51 5.21
CA TRP A 235 10.22 -1.33 5.13
C TRP A 235 10.19 -2.35 6.28
N GLY A 236 9.09 -2.38 7.03
CA GLY A 236 8.95 -3.21 8.22
C GLY A 236 9.70 -2.70 9.45
N SER A 237 10.41 -1.56 9.39
CA SER A 237 10.96 -0.87 10.56
C SER A 237 9.85 -0.06 11.20
N VAL A 238 9.04 -0.76 11.97
CA VAL A 238 7.84 -0.18 12.56
C VAL A 238 8.24 0.77 13.70
N ALA A 239 7.84 2.03 13.54
CA ALA A 239 7.99 3.05 14.56
C ALA A 239 7.18 2.71 15.83
N PRO A 240 7.66 3.10 17.03
CA PRO A 240 6.81 3.20 18.21
C PRO A 240 5.55 4.02 17.94
N LYS A 241 4.45 3.71 18.64
CA LYS A 241 3.14 4.38 18.45
C LYS A 241 3.21 5.89 18.63
N GLU A 242 4.14 6.36 19.44
CA GLU A 242 4.41 7.76 19.73
C GLU A 242 4.74 8.55 18.45
N TYR A 243 5.34 7.92 17.42
CA TYR A 243 5.54 8.56 16.11
C TYR A 243 4.21 8.97 15.48
N TRP A 244 3.27 8.02 15.35
CA TRP A 244 1.99 8.28 14.67
C TRP A 244 1.07 9.16 15.51
N GLN A 245 1.11 9.03 16.84
CA GLN A 245 0.39 9.92 17.75
C GLN A 245 0.87 11.37 17.61
N GLU A 246 2.19 11.58 17.50
CA GLU A 246 2.75 12.90 17.30
C GLU A 246 2.47 13.44 15.89
N VAL A 247 2.55 12.61 14.85
CA VAL A 247 2.11 12.97 13.49
C VAL A 247 0.67 13.45 13.48
N ARG A 248 -0.24 12.73 14.14
CA ARG A 248 -1.65 13.12 14.26
C ARG A 248 -1.81 14.47 14.95
N ARG A 249 -1.14 14.68 16.09
CA ARG A 249 -1.14 15.96 16.83
C ARG A 249 -0.68 17.12 15.95
N ILE A 250 0.39 16.91 15.17
CA ILE A 250 0.93 17.91 14.23
C ILE A 250 -0.10 18.20 13.12
N CYS A 251 -0.66 17.17 12.50
CA CYS A 251 -1.69 17.29 11.47
C CYS A 251 -2.89 18.12 11.96
N ASP A 252 -3.39 17.84 13.17
CA ASP A 252 -4.50 18.58 13.78
C ASP A 252 -4.14 20.04 14.03
N HIS A 253 -2.94 20.31 14.54
CA HIS A 253 -2.49 21.67 14.85
C HIS A 253 -2.42 22.57 13.62
N TYR A 254 -2.03 22.03 12.46
CA TYR A 254 -1.82 22.79 11.24
C TYR A 254 -2.95 22.70 10.20
N ASP A 255 -4.07 22.04 10.53
CA ASP A 255 -5.16 21.73 9.58
C ASP A 255 -4.60 20.99 8.35
N VAL A 256 -3.77 19.97 8.58
CA VAL A 256 -3.17 19.12 7.54
C VAL A 256 -3.81 17.74 7.65
N LEU A 257 -4.43 17.26 6.57
CA LEU A 257 -5.07 15.95 6.57
C LEU A 257 -4.04 14.83 6.65
N LEU A 258 -4.33 13.79 7.43
CA LEU A 258 -3.54 12.57 7.51
C LEU A 258 -4.11 11.51 6.57
N ILE A 259 -3.30 11.06 5.62
CA ILE A 259 -3.64 10.03 4.65
C ILE A 259 -2.83 8.77 4.98
N ALA A 260 -3.49 7.67 5.32
CA ALA A 260 -2.84 6.37 5.44
C ALA A 260 -2.85 5.63 4.11
N ASP A 261 -1.65 5.30 3.60
CA ASP A 261 -1.51 4.38 2.47
C ASP A 261 -1.48 2.93 2.98
N GLU A 262 -2.67 2.32 2.95
CA GLU A 262 -2.94 0.94 3.36
C GLU A 262 -3.07 0.01 2.15
N VAL A 263 -2.49 0.38 0.99
CA VAL A 263 -2.54 -0.45 -0.23
C VAL A 263 -1.95 -1.84 0.02
N VAL A 264 -0.89 -1.95 0.81
CA VAL A 264 -0.27 -3.25 1.16
C VAL A 264 -0.74 -3.78 2.51
N THR A 265 -0.90 -2.89 3.49
CA THR A 265 -1.12 -3.29 4.88
C THR A 265 -2.58 -3.54 5.23
N GLY A 266 -3.52 -3.00 4.45
CA GLY A 266 -4.94 -3.22 4.64
C GLY A 266 -5.37 -4.65 4.35
N PHE A 267 -6.57 -4.99 4.80
CA PHE A 267 -7.19 -6.31 4.68
C PHE A 267 -6.37 -7.44 5.30
N GLY A 268 -5.86 -7.23 6.52
CA GLY A 268 -5.38 -8.33 7.37
C GLY A 268 -3.90 -8.61 7.34
N ARG A 269 -3.12 -7.98 6.45
CA ARG A 269 -1.68 -8.31 6.24
C ARG A 269 -0.87 -8.27 7.53
N THR A 270 -1.16 -7.31 8.41
CA THR A 270 -0.39 -7.06 9.63
C THR A 270 -1.02 -7.66 10.89
N GLY A 271 -2.08 -8.47 10.76
CA GLY A 271 -2.82 -9.02 11.91
C GLY A 271 -3.94 -8.11 12.43
N LYS A 272 -4.22 -6.99 11.76
CA LYS A 272 -5.40 -6.12 11.93
C LYS A 272 -6.03 -5.85 10.57
N TRP A 273 -7.26 -5.35 10.52
CA TRP A 273 -7.87 -4.99 9.24
C TRP A 273 -7.04 -3.93 8.53
N PHE A 274 -6.55 -2.94 9.27
CA PHE A 274 -5.64 -1.90 8.79
C PHE A 274 -4.48 -1.70 9.76
N ALA A 275 -3.27 -1.47 9.25
CA ALA A 275 -2.09 -1.32 10.11
C ALA A 275 -2.15 -0.10 11.04
N MET A 276 -2.87 0.96 10.66
CA MET A 276 -3.09 2.12 11.53
C MET A 276 -3.76 1.77 12.87
N GLU A 277 -4.52 0.67 12.95
CA GLU A 277 -5.13 0.21 14.20
C GLU A 277 -4.10 -0.12 15.29
N HIS A 278 -2.90 -0.56 14.91
CA HIS A 278 -1.81 -0.85 15.85
C HIS A 278 -1.35 0.40 16.63
N PHE A 279 -1.60 1.60 16.10
CA PHE A 279 -1.15 2.85 16.67
C PHE A 279 -2.23 3.61 17.46
N GLY A 280 -3.49 3.20 17.33
CA GLY A 280 -4.63 3.90 17.94
C GLY A 280 -4.77 5.35 17.45
N VAL A 281 -4.54 5.58 16.15
CA VAL A 281 -4.59 6.89 15.51
C VAL A 281 -5.67 6.91 14.44
N GLU A 282 -6.54 7.93 14.50
CA GLU A 282 -7.55 8.16 13.48
C GLU A 282 -6.97 8.97 12.30
N VAL A 283 -7.27 8.52 11.09
CA VAL A 283 -6.85 9.16 9.84
C VAL A 283 -8.02 9.85 9.18
N ASP A 284 -7.74 10.85 8.35
CA ASP A 284 -8.77 11.61 7.64
C ASP A 284 -9.16 10.90 6.33
N ILE A 285 -8.16 10.32 5.68
CA ILE A 285 -8.30 9.57 4.43
C ILE A 285 -7.50 8.27 4.54
N MET A 286 -8.03 7.18 4.01
CA MET A 286 -7.32 5.92 3.84
C MET A 286 -7.41 5.49 2.39
N VAL A 287 -6.28 5.10 1.81
CA VAL A 287 -6.23 4.52 0.46
C VAL A 287 -5.90 3.05 0.53
N THR A 288 -6.53 2.25 -0.32
CA THR A 288 -6.31 0.81 -0.39
C THR A 288 -6.48 0.28 -1.81
N ALA A 289 -5.93 -0.92 -2.05
CA ALA A 289 -6.11 -1.70 -3.26
C ALA A 289 -5.85 -3.16 -2.90
N LYS A 290 -5.29 -3.95 -3.81
CA LYS A 290 -4.76 -5.29 -3.51
C LYS A 290 -5.75 -6.18 -2.74
N GLY A 291 -5.57 -6.32 -1.43
CA GLY A 291 -6.42 -7.13 -0.57
C GLY A 291 -7.89 -6.70 -0.51
N ILE A 292 -8.23 -5.48 -0.92
CA ILE A 292 -9.61 -4.98 -0.98
C ILE A 292 -10.56 -5.87 -1.81
N SER A 293 -10.01 -6.56 -2.82
CA SER A 293 -10.73 -7.55 -3.65
C SER A 293 -10.11 -8.94 -3.59
N GLY A 294 -9.20 -9.17 -2.62
CA GLY A 294 -8.34 -10.34 -2.56
C GLY A 294 -7.43 -10.51 -3.78
N CYS A 295 -7.22 -9.44 -4.57
CA CYS A 295 -6.56 -9.47 -5.88
C CYS A 295 -7.23 -10.31 -6.98
N TYR A 296 -8.49 -10.72 -6.80
CA TYR A 296 -9.20 -11.49 -7.83
C TYR A 296 -9.63 -10.63 -9.03
N ILE A 297 -10.02 -9.38 -8.77
CA ILE A 297 -10.41 -8.40 -9.80
C ILE A 297 -9.75 -7.06 -9.43
N PRO A 298 -9.17 -6.31 -10.39
CA PRO A 298 -8.56 -5.01 -10.12
C PRO A 298 -9.53 -4.07 -9.40
N MET A 299 -9.11 -3.60 -8.22
CA MET A 299 -9.87 -2.65 -7.42
C MET A 299 -8.94 -1.88 -6.49
N GLY A 300 -9.29 -0.61 -6.27
CA GLY A 300 -8.78 0.23 -5.21
C GLY A 300 -9.90 1.08 -4.64
N ALA A 301 -9.61 1.76 -3.53
CA ALA A 301 -10.57 2.63 -2.89
C ALA A 301 -9.89 3.77 -2.14
N VAL A 302 -10.65 4.84 -1.97
CA VAL A 302 -10.36 5.93 -1.04
C VAL A 302 -11.53 6.01 -0.06
N MET A 303 -11.24 5.74 1.20
CA MET A 303 -12.19 5.91 2.29
C MET A 303 -11.92 7.24 2.96
N VAL A 304 -12.97 8.04 3.16
CA VAL A 304 -12.87 9.41 3.68
C VAL A 304 -13.70 9.57 4.94
N SER A 305 -13.24 10.45 5.82
CA SER A 305 -13.97 10.75 7.04
C SER A 305 -15.32 11.43 6.77
N ASP A 306 -16.24 11.31 7.71
CA ASP A 306 -17.53 12.01 7.64
C ASP A 306 -17.35 13.53 7.52
N GLU A 307 -16.33 14.11 8.17
CA GLU A 307 -16.00 15.53 8.03
C GLU A 307 -15.64 15.89 6.59
N ILE A 308 -14.83 15.08 5.92
CA ILE A 308 -14.44 15.31 4.53
C ILE A 308 -15.64 15.18 3.60
N ASN A 309 -16.52 14.20 3.85
CA ASN A 309 -17.69 13.96 2.99
C ASN A 309 -18.80 15.00 3.18
N LYS A 310 -18.93 15.60 4.37
CA LYS A 310 -20.03 16.47 4.75
C LYS A 310 -20.37 17.57 3.72
N PRO A 311 -19.41 18.36 3.17
CA PRO A 311 -19.73 19.38 2.18
C PRO A 311 -20.36 18.81 0.88
N PHE A 312 -20.02 17.57 0.51
CA PHE A 312 -20.58 16.90 -0.66
C PHE A 312 -21.99 16.39 -0.38
N GLU A 313 -22.21 15.82 0.81
CA GLU A 313 -23.53 15.37 1.27
C GLU A 313 -24.54 16.52 1.39
N GLU A 314 -24.11 17.67 1.90
CA GLU A 314 -24.93 18.88 2.03
C GLU A 314 -25.17 19.60 0.68
N GLY A 315 -24.53 19.15 -0.41
CA GLY A 315 -24.64 19.77 -1.73
C GLY A 315 -23.85 21.08 -1.88
N ASN A 316 -22.93 21.36 -0.97
CA ASN A 316 -22.08 22.55 -0.96
C ASN A 316 -20.83 22.40 -1.86
N ALA A 317 -20.47 21.15 -2.23
CA ALA A 317 -19.35 20.84 -3.10
C ALA A 317 -19.69 19.68 -4.07
N TYR A 318 -18.99 19.61 -5.20
CA TYR A 318 -19.09 18.51 -6.16
C TYR A 318 -17.70 17.94 -6.46
N PHE A 319 -17.55 16.62 -6.35
CA PHE A 319 -16.26 15.98 -6.59
C PHE A 319 -15.99 15.82 -8.09
N VAL A 320 -15.20 16.73 -8.66
CA VAL A 320 -14.79 16.68 -10.09
C VAL A 320 -13.74 15.60 -10.32
N HIS A 321 -14.18 14.35 -10.46
CA HIS A 321 -13.33 13.19 -10.71
C HIS A 321 -14.13 12.03 -11.31
N GLY A 322 -13.44 11.03 -11.85
CA GLY A 322 -14.08 9.89 -12.50
C GLY A 322 -13.06 9.00 -13.21
N PHE A 323 -13.33 7.70 -13.18
CA PHE A 323 -12.66 6.68 -13.99
C PHE A 323 -13.74 5.76 -14.57
N THR A 324 -13.59 5.33 -15.82
CA THR A 324 -14.58 4.47 -16.48
C THR A 324 -14.84 3.17 -15.70
N ASN A 325 -13.79 2.58 -15.12
CA ASN A 325 -13.88 1.32 -14.37
C ASN A 325 -14.03 1.51 -12.85
N GLY A 326 -14.11 2.75 -12.36
CA GLY A 326 -14.33 3.03 -10.94
C GLY A 326 -15.66 2.42 -10.50
N GLY A 327 -15.64 1.57 -9.46
CA GLY A 327 -16.84 0.90 -8.97
C GLY A 327 -17.41 -0.17 -9.92
N HIS A 328 -16.57 -0.86 -10.68
CA HIS A 328 -17.01 -1.95 -11.57
C HIS A 328 -17.83 -3.02 -10.78
N PRO A 329 -19.08 -3.34 -11.16
CA PRO A 329 -19.96 -4.24 -10.39
C PRO A 329 -19.36 -5.62 -10.10
N VAL A 330 -18.66 -6.22 -11.06
CA VAL A 330 -17.96 -7.51 -10.85
C VAL A 330 -16.83 -7.39 -9.82
N ALA A 331 -16.11 -6.27 -9.79
CA ALA A 331 -15.08 -6.02 -8.77
C ALA A 331 -15.71 -5.85 -7.39
N CYS A 332 -16.84 -5.14 -7.30
CA CYS A 332 -17.59 -4.97 -6.05
C CYS A 332 -18.10 -6.32 -5.52
N ALA A 333 -18.65 -7.19 -6.39
CA ALA A 333 -19.07 -8.54 -6.00
C ALA A 333 -17.89 -9.39 -5.49
N ALA A 334 -16.72 -9.30 -6.14
CA ALA A 334 -15.50 -9.95 -5.68
C ALA A 334 -15.06 -9.40 -4.31
N GLY A 335 -15.01 -8.09 -4.11
CA GLY A 335 -14.66 -7.47 -2.84
C GLY A 335 -15.64 -7.80 -1.71
N SER A 336 -16.95 -7.76 -1.98
CA SER A 336 -17.97 -8.17 -1.01
C SER A 336 -17.76 -9.61 -0.56
N LYS A 337 -17.44 -10.52 -1.49
CA LYS A 337 -17.13 -11.91 -1.15
C LYS A 337 -15.78 -12.05 -0.44
N ALA A 338 -14.78 -11.24 -0.79
CA ALA A 338 -13.50 -11.23 -0.09
C ALA A 338 -13.67 -10.87 1.40
N ILE A 339 -14.48 -9.85 1.72
CA ILE A 339 -14.79 -9.49 3.13
C ILE A 339 -15.51 -10.61 3.86
N ASP A 340 -16.44 -11.33 3.21
CA ASP A 340 -17.04 -12.52 3.82
C ASP A 340 -15.98 -13.56 4.16
N ILE A 341 -15.10 -13.88 3.20
CA ILE A 341 -14.07 -14.91 3.38
C ILE A 341 -13.10 -14.54 4.50
N TYR A 342 -12.65 -13.27 4.57
CA TYR A 342 -11.80 -12.80 5.67
C TYR A 342 -12.43 -13.05 7.04
N ARG A 343 -13.74 -12.85 7.17
CA ARG A 343 -14.49 -13.06 8.42
C ARG A 343 -14.78 -14.55 8.68
N GLU A 344 -15.31 -15.26 7.69
CA GLU A 344 -15.67 -16.68 7.78
C GLU A 344 -14.46 -17.54 8.18
N ASP A 345 -13.29 -17.25 7.59
CA ASP A 345 -12.08 -18.03 7.79
C ASP A 345 -11.15 -17.41 8.86
N ASN A 346 -11.56 -16.31 9.51
CA ASN A 346 -10.77 -15.56 10.52
C ASN A 346 -9.34 -15.24 10.02
N LEU A 347 -9.22 -14.74 8.79
CA LEU A 347 -7.92 -14.58 8.13
C LEU A 347 -7.07 -13.45 8.72
N VAL A 348 -7.71 -12.42 9.30
CA VAL A 348 -7.01 -11.32 9.96
C VAL A 348 -6.33 -11.84 11.23
N GLU A 349 -7.08 -12.56 12.07
CA GLU A 349 -6.58 -13.20 13.29
C GLU A 349 -5.57 -14.29 12.97
N ASN A 350 -5.77 -15.04 11.89
CA ASN A 350 -4.80 -16.03 11.43
C ASN A 350 -3.49 -15.37 10.97
N SER A 351 -3.54 -14.17 10.37
CA SER A 351 -2.34 -13.41 10.00
C SER A 351 -1.53 -12.99 11.24
N GLU A 352 -2.20 -12.58 12.32
CA GLU A 352 -1.56 -12.29 13.62
C GLU A 352 -0.90 -13.57 14.19
N LYS A 353 -1.66 -14.66 14.31
CA LYS A 353 -1.18 -15.94 14.84
C LYS A 353 -0.04 -16.56 14.02
N MET A 354 -0.14 -16.54 12.70
CA MET A 354 0.92 -17.06 11.83
C MET A 354 2.12 -16.12 11.79
N GLY A 355 1.92 -14.81 12.00
CA GLY A 355 2.99 -13.87 12.26
C GLY A 355 3.80 -14.27 13.50
N GLU A 356 3.15 -14.53 14.63
CA GLU A 356 3.83 -15.01 15.85
C GLU A 356 4.69 -16.25 15.57
N HIS A 357 4.14 -17.21 14.82
CA HIS A 357 4.89 -18.40 14.41
C HIS A 357 6.07 -18.07 13.49
N LEU A 358 5.86 -17.23 12.47
CA LEU A 358 6.90 -16.80 11.54
C LEU A 358 8.08 -16.12 12.27
N PHE A 359 7.79 -15.27 13.25
CA PHE A 359 8.81 -14.58 14.03
C PHE A 359 9.54 -15.47 15.05
N THR A 360 9.09 -16.73 15.30
CA THR A 360 9.91 -17.70 16.06
C THR A 360 11.21 -18.08 15.36
N TYR A 361 11.30 -17.88 14.04
CA TYR A 361 12.50 -18.15 13.25
C TYR A 361 13.51 -16.99 13.25
N LYS A 362 13.20 -15.87 13.93
CA LYS A 362 14.03 -14.66 13.94
C LYS A 362 15.49 -14.93 14.28
N GLU A 363 15.76 -15.65 15.37
CA GLU A 363 17.14 -15.96 15.79
C GLU A 363 17.88 -16.86 14.79
N GLN A 364 17.16 -17.75 14.10
CA GLN A 364 17.76 -18.59 13.05
C GLN A 364 18.14 -17.76 11.82
N PHE A 365 17.31 -16.78 11.44
CA PHE A 365 17.66 -15.85 10.37
C PHE A 365 18.83 -14.96 10.78
N LEU A 366 18.81 -14.40 11.99
CA LEU A 366 19.89 -13.57 12.52
C LEU A 366 21.21 -14.34 12.70
N ALA A 367 21.20 -15.66 12.81
CA ALA A 367 22.43 -16.45 12.82
C ALA A 367 23.13 -16.45 11.45
N HIS A 368 22.43 -16.16 10.36
CA HIS A 368 23.02 -16.09 9.03
C HIS A 368 23.99 -14.90 8.91
N PRO A 369 25.20 -15.06 8.32
CA PRO A 369 26.22 -14.01 8.29
C PRO A 369 25.80 -12.74 7.54
N SER A 370 24.86 -12.87 6.61
CA SER A 370 24.36 -11.74 5.82
C SER A 370 23.10 -11.09 6.38
N VAL A 371 22.45 -11.60 7.42
CA VAL A 371 21.17 -11.04 7.91
C VAL A 371 21.40 -10.20 9.16
N ILE A 372 21.32 -8.88 9.05
CA ILE A 372 21.52 -7.97 10.20
C ILE A 372 20.24 -7.69 10.98
N GLU A 373 19.09 -7.81 10.34
CA GLU A 373 17.82 -7.53 10.99
C GLU A 373 16.70 -8.41 10.45
N SER A 374 15.75 -8.74 11.34
CA SER A 374 14.47 -9.36 11.03
C SER A 374 13.36 -8.58 11.75
N ARG A 375 12.48 -7.96 10.96
CA ARG A 375 11.49 -6.97 11.40
C ARG A 375 10.17 -7.08 10.64
N GLY A 376 9.11 -6.45 11.14
CA GLY A 376 7.79 -6.39 10.51
C GLY A 376 6.64 -6.80 11.43
N TRP A 377 5.48 -7.08 10.84
CA TRP A 377 4.21 -7.38 11.53
C TRP A 377 3.37 -8.41 10.79
N GLY A 378 2.62 -9.23 11.53
CA GLY A 378 1.77 -10.28 10.96
C GLY A 378 2.52 -11.13 9.94
N LEU A 379 1.91 -11.35 8.78
CA LEU A 379 2.52 -12.03 7.63
C LEU A 379 3.28 -11.06 6.69
N CYS A 380 4.00 -10.10 7.26
CA CYS A 380 4.88 -9.18 6.57
C CYS A 380 6.23 -9.10 7.30
N MET A 381 7.11 -10.07 7.04
CA MET A 381 8.48 -10.10 7.57
C MET A 381 9.46 -9.55 6.54
N THR A 382 10.42 -8.76 7.01
CA THR A 382 11.54 -8.23 6.24
C THR A 382 12.84 -8.72 6.84
N LEU A 383 13.73 -9.20 5.98
CA LEU A 383 15.11 -9.53 6.33
C LEU A 383 16.02 -8.50 5.66
N GLU A 384 16.83 -7.79 6.45
CA GLU A 384 17.82 -6.87 5.90
C GLU A 384 19.15 -7.59 5.72
N LEU A 385 19.67 -7.47 4.49
CA LEU A 385 20.86 -8.18 4.06
C LEU A 385 22.06 -7.24 3.90
N VAL A 386 23.20 -7.64 4.44
CA VAL A 386 24.50 -7.01 4.25
C VAL A 386 25.48 -7.99 3.62
N GLU A 387 26.52 -7.46 2.99
CA GLU A 387 27.63 -8.28 2.48
C GLU A 387 28.37 -8.98 3.62
N SER A 388 28.62 -8.26 4.73
CA SER A 388 29.18 -8.80 5.97
C SER A 388 28.65 -8.01 7.18
N LYS A 389 28.51 -8.68 8.33
CA LYS A 389 28.20 -8.04 9.62
C LYS A 389 29.38 -7.29 10.24
N GLU A 390 30.58 -7.62 9.80
CA GLU A 390 31.82 -7.05 10.33
C GLU A 390 32.25 -5.76 9.59
N SER A 391 31.50 -5.36 8.55
CA SER A 391 31.84 -4.26 7.64
C SER A 391 30.96 -3.03 7.81
#